data_AF-A0A969FLY4-F1
#
_entry.id   AF-A0A969FLY4-F1
#
_cell.length_a   1.000
_cell.length_b   1.000
_cell.length_c   1.000
_cell.angle_alpha   90.00
_cell.angle_beta   90.00
_cell.angle_gamma   90.00
#
_symmetry.space_group_name_H-M   'P 1'
#
loop_
_entity.id
_entity.type
_entity.pdbx_description
1 polymer ?
#
loop_
_entity_poly.entity_id
_entity_poly.type
_entity_poly.pdbx_seq_one_letter_code
_entity_poly.pdbx_strand_id
1 'polypeptide(L)'
;MYATSSVLLLRNVHKLEESYVLQDIEHVEQAITTEFASLSTIAQDYAEWDDTYNFLERPNPDYIQSNFVNTTFAYLHLNFMVLLDNDHHIVFQ
;
A
#
# COMPACT_ATOMS: atom_id res chain seq x y z
N MET A 1 -41.22 32.82 -11.63
CA MET A 1 -40.87 31.80 -10.61
C MET A 1 -40.01 30.63 -11.11
N TYR A 2 -39.78 30.46 -12.42
CA TYR A 2 -38.88 29.40 -12.92
C TYR A 2 -37.39 29.79 -12.83
N ALA A 3 -37.04 31.01 -13.24
CA ALA A 3 -35.64 31.48 -13.25
C ALA A 3 -34.98 31.47 -11.85
N THR A 4 -35.73 31.79 -10.80
CA THR A 4 -35.25 31.76 -9.41
C THR A 4 -35.00 30.34 -8.92
N SER A 5 -35.81 29.37 -9.36
CA SER A 5 -35.62 27.94 -9.06
C SER A 5 -34.38 27.38 -9.76
N SER A 6 -34.17 27.73 -11.04
CA SER A 6 -32.99 27.31 -11.80
C SER A 6 -31.67 27.81 -11.21
N VAL A 7 -31.61 29.05 -10.72
CA VAL A 7 -30.41 29.61 -10.09
C VAL A 7 -30.09 28.96 -8.74
N LEU A 8 -31.12 28.64 -7.94
CA LEU A 8 -30.94 27.93 -6.67
C LEU A 8 -30.46 26.49 -6.90
N LEU A 9 -31.02 25.79 -7.89
CA LEU A 9 -30.60 24.44 -8.24
C LEU A 9 -29.15 24.42 -8.72
N LEU A 10 -28.75 25.31 -9.62
CA LEU A 10 -27.37 25.39 -10.11
C LEU A 10 -26.35 25.66 -8.99
N ARG A 11 -26.68 26.56 -8.05
CA ARG A 11 -25.82 26.83 -6.89
C ARG A 11 -25.69 25.62 -5.95
N ASN A 12 -26.78 24.88 -5.76
CA ASN A 12 -26.75 23.68 -4.92
C ASN A 12 -25.97 22.55 -5.58
N VAL A 13 -26.11 22.36 -6.89
CA VAL A 13 -25.31 21.38 -7.66
C VAL A 13 -23.83 21.70 -7.54
N HIS A 14 -23.42 22.95 -7.70
CA HIS A 14 -22.00 23.32 -7.61
C HIS A 14 -21.40 23.05 -6.22
N LYS A 15 -22.15 23.33 -5.14
CA LYS A 15 -21.71 23.00 -3.77
C LYS A 15 -21.64 21.49 -3.52
N LEU A 16 -22.57 20.74 -4.09
CA LEU A 16 -22.56 19.28 -4.02
C LEU A 16 -21.35 18.71 -4.75
N GLU A 17 -21.05 19.20 -5.97
CA GLU A 17 -19.86 18.80 -6.73
C GLU A 17 -18.56 19.06 -5.95
N GLU A 18 -18.41 20.24 -5.33
CA GLU A 18 -17.24 20.55 -4.50
C GLU A 18 -17.11 19.58 -3.32
N SER A 19 -18.22 19.29 -2.63
CA SER A 19 -18.23 18.34 -1.52
C SER A 19 -17.89 16.91 -1.95
N TYR A 20 -18.36 16.47 -3.13
CA TYR A 20 -18.04 15.15 -3.67
C TYR A 20 -16.56 15.04 -4.03
N VAL A 21 -15.98 16.07 -4.65
CA VAL A 21 -14.55 16.08 -4.98
C VAL A 21 -13.69 16.00 -3.72
N LEU A 22 -14.04 16.75 -2.67
CA LEU A 22 -13.32 16.68 -1.39
C LEU A 22 -13.44 15.30 -0.74
N GLN A 23 -14.62 14.69 -0.78
CA GLN A 23 -14.85 13.35 -0.26
C GLN A 23 -14.05 12.28 -1.05
N ASP A 24 -14.00 12.39 -2.37
CA ASP A 24 -13.22 11.46 -3.20
C ASP A 24 -11.72 11.59 -2.92
N ILE A 25 -11.21 12.80 -2.68
CA ILE A 25 -9.83 13.02 -2.26
C ILE A 25 -9.56 12.35 -0.90
N GLU A 26 -10.47 12.50 0.07
CA GLU A 26 -10.35 11.87 1.38
C GLU A 26 -10.30 10.34 1.25
N HIS A 27 -11.16 9.74 0.41
CA HIS A 27 -11.13 8.30 0.17
C HIS A 27 -9.81 7.83 -0.45
N VAL A 28 -9.24 8.59 -1.39
CA VAL A 28 -7.94 8.27 -1.99
C VAL A 28 -6.82 8.34 -0.95
N GLU A 29 -6.82 9.38 -0.11
CA GLU A 29 -5.85 9.52 0.98
C GLU A 29 -5.93 8.35 1.98
N GLN A 30 -7.16 7.97 2.36
CA GLN A 30 -7.39 6.82 3.25
C GLN A 30 -6.93 5.50 2.62
N ALA A 31 -7.17 5.30 1.32
CA ALA A 31 -6.73 4.11 0.61
C ALA A 31 -5.19 4.02 0.59
N ILE A 32 -4.49 5.12 0.26
CA ILE A 32 -3.02 5.18 0.28
C ILE A 32 -2.48 4.92 1.69
N THR A 33 -3.08 5.53 2.71
CA THR A 33 -2.64 5.37 4.10
C THR A 33 -2.82 3.92 4.58
N THR A 34 -3.93 3.30 4.21
CA THR A 34 -4.22 1.90 4.52
C THR A 34 -3.23 0.96 3.85
N GLU A 35 -2.93 1.20 2.57
CA GLU A 35 -1.94 0.40 1.83
C GLU A 35 -0.54 0.55 2.43
N PHE A 36 -0.13 1.77 2.77
CA PHE A 36 1.15 2.02 3.43
C PHE A 36 1.26 1.29 4.78
N ALA A 37 0.20 1.31 5.58
CA ALA A 37 0.15 0.59 6.84
C ALA A 37 0.28 -0.93 6.63
N SER A 38 -0.43 -1.48 5.64
CA SER A 38 -0.34 -2.90 5.26
C SER A 38 1.08 -3.31 4.86
N LEU A 39 1.71 -2.54 3.95
CA LEU A 39 3.09 -2.78 3.51
C LEU A 39 4.09 -2.66 4.68
N SER A 40 3.87 -1.72 5.59
CA SER A 40 4.71 -1.54 6.79
C SER A 40 4.62 -2.73 7.73
N THR A 41 3.42 -3.27 7.96
CA THR A 41 3.22 -4.48 8.76
C THR A 41 3.92 -5.69 8.13
N ILE A 42 3.76 -5.89 6.81
CA ILE A 42 4.44 -6.98 6.10
C ILE A 42 5.97 -6.83 6.22
N ALA A 43 6.51 -5.64 5.99
CA ALA A 43 7.94 -5.40 6.10
C ALA A 43 8.47 -5.66 7.52
N GLN A 44 7.71 -5.25 8.54
CA GLN A 44 8.05 -5.49 9.94
C GLN A 44 8.04 -6.99 10.27
N ASP A 45 7.00 -7.73 9.85
CA ASP A 45 6.90 -9.17 10.11
C ASP A 45 8.12 -9.92 9.55
N TYR A 46 8.50 -9.63 8.30
CA TYR A 46 9.70 -10.24 7.70
C TYR A 46 10.99 -9.80 8.37
N ALA A 47 11.09 -8.55 8.85
CA ALA A 47 12.27 -8.05 9.55
C ALA A 47 12.45 -8.67 10.95
N GLU A 48 11.35 -9.07 11.61
CA GLU A 48 11.37 -9.69 12.94
C GLU A 48 11.59 -11.20 12.91
N TRP A 49 11.38 -11.86 11.77
CA TRP A 49 11.57 -13.30 11.66
C TRP A 49 13.04 -13.71 11.77
N ASP A 50 13.32 -14.59 12.73
CA ASP A 50 14.64 -15.22 12.91
C ASP A 50 15.15 -15.85 11.61
N ASP A 51 14.28 -16.46 10.80
CA ASP A 51 14.65 -17.09 9.54
C ASP A 51 15.11 -16.07 8.48
N THR A 52 14.48 -14.89 8.42
CA THR A 52 14.92 -13.79 7.54
C THR A 52 16.26 -13.25 7.98
N TYR A 53 16.45 -13.07 9.29
CA TYR A 53 17.73 -12.66 9.86
C TYR A 53 18.85 -13.66 9.52
N ASN A 54 18.58 -14.96 9.71
CA ASN A 54 19.50 -16.03 9.36
C ASN A 54 19.82 -16.05 7.85
N PHE A 55 18.83 -15.79 7.00
CA PHE A 55 19.02 -15.68 5.55
C PHE A 55 19.92 -14.49 5.18
N LEU A 56 19.75 -13.34 5.84
CA LEU A 56 20.60 -12.16 5.61
C LEU A 56 22.07 -12.42 5.97
N GLU A 57 22.35 -13.14 7.08
CA GLU A 57 23.72 -13.52 7.45
C GLU A 57 24.28 -14.62 6.54
N ARG A 58 23.45 -15.59 6.15
CA ARG A 58 23.84 -16.79 5.40
C ARG A 58 22.79 -17.12 4.35
N PRO A 59 22.89 -16.52 3.15
CA PRO A 59 21.91 -16.72 2.09
C PRO A 59 21.76 -18.21 1.73
N ASN A 60 20.52 -18.71 1.79
CA ASN A 60 20.16 -20.08 1.45
C ASN A 60 19.04 -20.10 0.39
N PRO A 61 19.24 -20.75 -0.76
CA PRO A 61 18.20 -20.89 -1.79
C PRO A 61 16.89 -21.50 -1.30
N ASP A 62 16.92 -22.38 -0.30
CA ASP A 62 15.70 -23.03 0.22
C ASP A 62 14.75 -22.02 0.86
N TYR A 63 15.29 -20.99 1.53
CA TYR A 63 14.49 -19.93 2.15
C TYR A 63 13.73 -19.12 1.09
N ILE A 64 14.36 -18.82 -0.04
CA ILE A 64 13.71 -18.13 -1.17
C ILE A 64 12.61 -19.02 -1.77
N GLN A 65 12.89 -20.31 -1.93
CA GLN A 65 11.94 -21.27 -2.50
C GLN A 65 10.73 -21.57 -1.60
N SER A 66 10.85 -21.35 -0.30
CA SER A 66 9.74 -21.54 0.65
C SER A 66 8.97 -20.26 0.94
N ASN A 67 9.64 -19.10 0.99
CA ASN A 67 9.02 -17.84 1.40
C ASN A 67 8.64 -16.92 0.24
N PHE A 68 9.45 -16.84 -0.82
CA PHE A 68 9.26 -15.89 -1.92
C PHE A 68 8.79 -16.56 -3.21
N VAL A 69 7.80 -17.43 -3.09
CA VAL A 69 7.09 -18.03 -4.23
C VAL A 69 6.03 -17.07 -4.77
N ASN A 70 5.66 -17.23 -6.05
CA ASN A 70 4.63 -16.40 -6.71
C ASN A 70 3.32 -16.29 -5.92
N THR A 71 2.93 -17.36 -5.21
CA THR A 71 1.72 -17.37 -4.38
C THR A 71 1.83 -16.43 -3.18
N THR A 72 3.02 -16.24 -2.60
CA THR A 72 3.26 -15.29 -1.50
C THR A 72 3.03 -13.87 -1.99
N PHE A 73 3.60 -13.49 -3.14
CA PHE A 73 3.41 -12.16 -3.72
C PHE A 73 1.94 -11.90 -4.06
N ALA A 74 1.24 -12.89 -4.61
CA ALA A 74 -0.19 -12.76 -4.89
C ALA A 74 -1.04 -12.63 -3.62
N TYR A 75 -0.71 -13.40 -2.57
CA TYR A 75 -1.42 -13.36 -1.29
C TYR A 75 -1.20 -12.06 -0.52
N LEU A 76 0.04 -11.56 -0.50
CA LEU A 76 0.42 -10.32 0.17
C LEU A 76 0.19 -9.07 -0.69
N HIS A 77 -0.33 -9.23 -1.91
CA HIS A 77 -0.53 -8.14 -2.88
C HIS A 77 0.75 -7.34 -3.20
N LEU A 78 1.90 -8.01 -3.20
CA LEU A 78 3.20 -7.39 -3.45
C LEU A 78 3.59 -7.47 -4.92
N ASN A 79 4.21 -6.40 -5.43
CA ASN A 79 4.86 -6.41 -6.75
C ASN A 79 6.33 -6.82 -6.68
N PHE A 80 7.02 -6.50 -5.58
CA PHE A 80 8.42 -6.82 -5.35
C PHE A 80 8.72 -6.83 -3.85
N MET A 81 9.84 -7.41 -3.47
CA MET A 81 10.40 -7.34 -2.13
C MET A 81 11.92 -7.26 -2.22
N VAL A 82 12.53 -6.43 -1.39
CA VAL A 82 13.99 -6.28 -1.33
C VAL A 82 14.45 -6.54 0.11
N LEU A 83 15.44 -7.40 0.28
CA LEU A 83 16.10 -7.63 1.56
C LEU A 83 17.50 -7.02 1.53
N LEU A 84 17.81 -6.21 2.54
CA LEU A 84 19.07 -5.49 2.69
C LEU A 84 19.79 -5.99 3.95
N ASP A 85 21.12 -6.09 3.90
CA ASP A 85 21.94 -6.26 5.10
C ASP A 85 22.13 -4.93 5.87
N ASN A 86 22.80 -4.99 7.02
CA ASN A 86 23.08 -3.81 7.86
C ASN A 86 24.00 -2.77 7.19
N ASP A 87 24.73 -3.16 6.14
CA ASP A 87 25.58 -2.29 5.35
C ASP A 87 24.84 -1.73 4.10
N HIS A 88 23.53 -1.99 3.99
CA HIS A 88 22.64 -1.63 2.87
C HIS A 88 22.94 -2.34 1.55
N HIS A 89 23.63 -3.49 1.56
CA HIS A 89 23.76 -4.30 0.37
C HIS A 89 22.49 -5.11 0.13
N ILE A 90 22.10 -5.20 -1.15
CA ILE A 90 20.98 -6.04 -1.58
C ILE A 90 21.38 -7.51 -1.49
N VAL A 91 20.69 -8.25 -0.62
CA VAL A 91 20.84 -9.70 -0.49
C VAL A 91 19.80 -10.43 -1.35
N PHE A 92 18.62 -9.82 -1.54
CA PHE A 92 17.54 -10.35 -2.40
C PHE A 92 16.72 -9.20 -3.02
N GLN A 93 16.25 -9.38 -4.27
CA GLN A 93 15.34 -8.50 -5.01
C GLN A 93 14.57 -9.25 -6.10
#